data_AF-A0A813DMZ3-F1
#
_entry.id   AF-A0A813DMZ3-F1
#
_cell.length_a   1.000
_cell.length_b   1.000
_cell.length_c   1.000
_cell.angle_alpha   90.00
_cell.angle_beta   90.00
_cell.angle_gamma   90.00
#
_symmetry.space_group_name_H-M   'P 1'
#
loop_
_entity.id
_entity.type
_entity.pdbx_description
1 polymer ?
#
loop_
_entity_poly.entity_id
_entity_poly.type
_entity_poly.pdbx_seq_one_letter_code
_entity_poly.pdbx_strand_id
1 'polypeptide(L)'
;VEMAKQLASEGKSCLEHLAQLSDSYGLFLSSNSYVKSSDAALTRRLFERQRGGLGQRSYCKEIGRFQVTGIRDLTTGYDSRTSDGRPELPLNVGGEMITYYFADVELGAVVTLRTSGTEPKIKWYSEMRSAGDRRQACGALLEELVLAVVRQLLDPVGNGLEVRPEDHALLTAA
;
A
#
# COMPACT_ATOMS: atom_id res chain seq x y z
N VAL A 1 21.96 13.18 -11.02
CA VAL A 1 22.67 14.28 -11.71
C VAL A 1 22.73 14.04 -13.22
N GLU A 2 22.95 12.81 -13.67
CA GLU A 2 22.98 12.48 -15.12
C GLU A 2 21.68 12.82 -15.87
N MET A 3 20.51 12.38 -15.39
CA MET A 3 19.24 12.68 -16.05
C MET A 3 18.95 14.20 -16.18
N ALA A 4 19.21 14.97 -15.13
CA ALA A 4 18.99 16.42 -15.16
C ALA A 4 19.91 17.14 -16.17
N LYS A 5 21.17 16.70 -16.28
CA LYS A 5 22.11 17.22 -17.28
C LYS A 5 21.70 16.84 -18.69
N GLN A 6 21.28 15.60 -18.90
CA GLN A 6 20.79 15.13 -20.20
C GLN A 6 19.56 15.93 -20.64
N LEU A 7 18.55 16.06 -19.78
CA LEU A 7 17.33 16.81 -20.10
C LEU A 7 17.64 18.28 -20.39
N ALA A 8 18.54 18.91 -19.61
CA ALA A 8 19.00 20.26 -19.89
C ALA A 8 19.69 20.38 -21.26
N SER A 9 20.50 19.39 -21.66
CA SER A 9 21.11 19.34 -23.00
C SER A 9 20.10 19.15 -24.14
N GLU A 10 18.95 18.54 -23.83
CA GLU A 10 17.80 18.39 -24.74
C GLU A 10 16.84 19.60 -24.68
N GLY A 11 17.13 20.62 -23.88
CA GLY A 11 16.28 21.80 -23.70
C GLY A 11 14.99 21.54 -22.91
N LYS A 12 14.94 20.46 -22.13
CA LYS A 12 13.78 20.05 -21.32
C LYS A 12 14.04 20.20 -19.83
N SER A 13 13.01 20.54 -19.08
CA SER A 13 12.99 20.46 -17.62
C SER A 13 12.62 19.06 -17.12
N CYS A 14 12.98 18.75 -15.88
CA CYS A 14 12.53 17.52 -15.21
C CYS A 14 11.00 17.43 -15.11
N LEU A 15 10.32 18.57 -14.99
CA LEU A 15 8.87 18.63 -14.90
C LEU A 15 8.21 18.27 -16.24
N GLU A 16 8.72 18.80 -17.35
CA GLU A 16 8.24 18.44 -18.69
C GLU A 16 8.52 16.97 -19.01
N HIS A 17 9.67 16.45 -18.60
CA HIS A 17 9.97 15.04 -18.77
C HIS A 17 9.02 14.14 -17.96
N LEU A 18 8.71 14.52 -16.71
CA LEU A 18 7.73 13.80 -15.89
C LEU A 18 6.32 13.84 -16.50
N ALA A 19 5.92 14.97 -17.09
CA ALA A 19 4.65 15.08 -17.82
C ALA A 19 4.63 14.14 -19.04
N GLN A 20 5.71 14.11 -19.84
CA GLN A 20 5.86 13.20 -20.99
C GLN A 20 5.77 11.72 -20.58
N LEU A 21 6.39 11.36 -19.45
CA LEU A 21 6.28 10.00 -18.90
C LEU A 21 4.85 9.68 -18.45
N SER A 22 4.19 10.66 -17.81
CA SER A 22 2.79 10.51 -17.38
C SER A 22 1.85 10.33 -18.57
N ASP A 23 2.08 11.03 -19.68
CA ASP A 23 1.32 10.87 -20.92
C ASP A 23 1.55 9.50 -21.57
N SER A 24 2.79 8.99 -21.50
CA SER A 24 3.19 7.73 -22.13
C SER A 24 2.74 6.49 -21.35
N TYR A 25 2.86 6.53 -20.02
CA TYR A 25 2.67 5.35 -19.16
C TYR A 25 1.43 5.45 -18.24
N GLY A 26 0.84 6.64 -18.15
CA GLY A 26 -0.20 6.98 -17.18
C GLY A 26 0.36 7.62 -15.92
N LEU A 27 -0.52 8.27 -15.17
CA LEU A 27 -0.19 8.86 -13.88
C LEU A 27 -0.34 7.80 -12.79
N PHE A 28 0.57 7.75 -11.83
CA PHE A 28 0.47 6.87 -10.67
C PHE A 28 0.32 7.72 -9.41
N LEU A 29 -0.80 7.55 -8.73
CA LEU A 29 -1.12 8.21 -7.47
C LEU A 29 -0.66 7.34 -6.32
N SER A 30 -0.22 7.96 -5.23
CA SER A 30 0.19 7.27 -4.02
C SER A 30 -0.29 7.99 -2.77
N SER A 31 -0.73 7.23 -1.77
CA SER A 31 -1.03 7.72 -0.42
C SER A 31 -0.32 6.83 0.59
N ASN A 32 0.83 7.30 1.05
CA ASN A 32 1.80 6.52 1.82
C ASN A 32 2.00 7.15 3.18
N SER A 33 1.93 6.33 4.24
CA SER A 33 2.14 6.80 5.60
C SER A 33 2.45 5.63 6.53
N TYR A 34 2.46 5.86 7.83
CA TYR A 34 2.72 4.90 8.88
C TYR A 34 1.98 5.24 10.17
N VAL A 35 1.79 4.21 10.98
CA VAL A 35 1.47 4.32 12.41
C VAL A 35 2.62 3.76 13.22
N LYS A 36 2.79 4.21 14.46
CA LYS A 36 3.77 3.62 15.38
C LYS A 36 3.11 2.60 16.29
N SER A 37 3.79 1.48 16.47
CA SER A 37 3.43 0.40 17.38
C SER A 37 4.65 0.04 18.21
N SER A 38 4.73 0.53 19.44
CA SER A 38 5.80 0.20 20.38
C SER A 38 5.72 -1.23 20.91
N ASP A 39 4.56 -1.89 20.76
CA ASP A 39 4.36 -3.31 21.09
C ASP A 39 4.56 -4.20 19.84
N ALA A 40 5.70 -4.88 19.79
CA ALA A 40 6.00 -5.84 18.74
C ALA A 40 5.05 -7.06 18.74
N ALA A 41 4.52 -7.45 19.90
CA ALA A 41 3.55 -8.54 19.99
C ALA A 41 2.20 -8.11 19.41
N LEU A 42 1.76 -6.87 19.65
CA LEU A 42 0.58 -6.31 18.98
C LEU A 42 0.76 -6.31 17.47
N THR A 43 1.88 -5.80 16.97
CA THR A 43 2.17 -5.80 15.53
C THR A 43 2.05 -7.20 14.94
N ARG A 44 2.67 -8.21 15.58
CA ARG A 44 2.56 -9.61 15.14
C ARG A 44 1.11 -10.09 15.12
N ARG A 45 0.34 -9.84 16.19
CA ARG A 45 -1.08 -10.22 16.27
C ARG A 45 -1.92 -9.59 15.14
N LEU A 46 -1.66 -8.32 14.80
CA LEU A 46 -2.38 -7.63 13.71
C LEU A 46 -2.13 -8.31 12.35
N PHE A 47 -0.90 -8.70 12.06
CA PHE A 47 -0.57 -9.42 10.81
C PHE A 47 -1.01 -10.88 10.83
N GLU A 48 -0.95 -11.57 11.96
CA GLU A 48 -1.51 -12.92 12.12
C GLU A 48 -3.02 -12.94 11.90
N ARG A 49 -3.74 -11.93 12.40
CA ARG A 49 -5.19 -11.78 12.17
C ARG A 49 -5.52 -11.61 10.69
N GLN A 50 -4.71 -10.84 9.95
CA GLN A 50 -4.87 -10.68 8.50
C GLN A 50 -4.75 -12.01 7.73
N ARG A 51 -4.03 -12.99 8.28
CA ARG A 51 -3.89 -14.33 7.69
C ARG A 51 -5.06 -15.27 8.04
N GLY A 52 -6.01 -14.82 8.87
CA GLY A 52 -7.11 -15.64 9.38
C GLY A 52 -6.82 -16.32 10.72
N GLY A 53 -5.66 -16.05 11.34
CA GLY A 53 -5.26 -16.64 12.62
C GLY A 53 -4.85 -18.12 12.54
N LEU A 54 -4.19 -18.62 13.58
CA LEU A 54 -3.86 -20.04 13.80
C LEU A 54 -3.28 -20.80 12.59
N GLY A 55 -2.47 -20.14 11.76
CA GLY A 55 -1.82 -20.75 10.59
C GLY A 55 -2.72 -20.96 9.37
N GLN A 56 -3.93 -20.40 9.36
CA GLN A 56 -4.77 -20.37 8.17
C GLN A 56 -4.17 -19.41 7.11
N ARG A 57 -4.56 -19.60 5.84
CA ARG A 57 -4.28 -18.68 4.73
C ARG A 57 -5.58 -18.05 4.25
N SER A 58 -6.32 -17.46 5.18
CA SER A 58 -7.65 -16.90 4.95
C SER A 58 -7.61 -15.37 5.03
N TYR A 59 -7.05 -14.75 3.99
CA TYR A 59 -7.02 -13.30 3.85
C TYR A 59 -8.41 -12.75 3.49
N CYS A 60 -8.67 -11.49 3.86
CA CYS A 60 -9.90 -10.81 3.48
C CYS A 60 -10.05 -10.77 1.94
N LYS A 61 -11.22 -11.13 1.45
CA LYS A 61 -11.58 -11.03 0.03
C LYS A 61 -12.14 -9.64 -0.34
N GLU A 62 -12.53 -8.88 0.67
CA GLU A 62 -13.10 -7.54 0.53
C GLU A 62 -12.60 -6.66 1.68
N ILE A 63 -12.25 -5.42 1.36
CA ILE A 63 -11.84 -4.39 2.32
C ILE A 63 -12.65 -3.14 2.02
N GLY A 64 -13.47 -2.69 2.97
CA GLY A 64 -14.52 -1.70 2.67
C GLY A 64 -15.42 -2.20 1.54
N ARG A 65 -15.57 -1.42 0.47
CA ARG A 65 -16.28 -1.84 -0.76
C ARG A 65 -15.38 -2.44 -1.83
N PHE A 66 -14.07 -2.53 -1.59
CA PHE A 66 -13.08 -2.89 -2.59
C PHE A 66 -12.80 -4.38 -2.58
N GLN A 67 -12.93 -5.03 -3.75
CA GLN A 67 -12.61 -6.44 -3.91
C GLN A 67 -11.10 -6.67 -3.96
N VAL A 68 -10.64 -7.61 -3.15
CA VAL A 68 -9.27 -8.10 -3.18
C VAL A 68 -9.17 -9.19 -4.25
N THR A 69 -8.34 -8.94 -5.24
CA THR A 69 -8.12 -9.82 -6.40
C THR A 69 -6.84 -10.62 -6.31
N GLY A 70 -5.94 -10.22 -5.41
CA GLY A 70 -4.71 -10.95 -5.14
C GLY A 70 -4.11 -10.58 -3.80
N ILE A 71 -3.35 -11.51 -3.25
CA ILE A 71 -2.57 -11.34 -2.04
C ILE A 71 -1.15 -11.81 -2.31
N ARG A 72 -0.17 -11.05 -1.82
CA ARG A 72 1.21 -11.50 -1.70
C ARG A 72 1.73 -11.23 -0.30
N ASP A 73 2.02 -12.28 0.43
CA ASP A 73 2.60 -12.26 1.77
C ASP A 73 4.05 -12.74 1.69
N LEU A 74 4.98 -11.79 1.73
CA LEU A 74 6.41 -12.08 1.69
C LEU A 74 6.96 -12.50 3.05
N THR A 75 6.17 -12.43 4.11
CA THR A 75 6.56 -12.96 5.42
C THR A 75 6.40 -14.47 5.47
N THR A 76 5.30 -14.99 4.92
CA THR A 76 4.98 -16.44 4.96
C THR A 76 5.27 -17.17 3.64
N GLY A 77 5.61 -16.43 2.58
CA GLY A 77 5.93 -17.00 1.28
C GLY A 77 4.70 -17.46 0.51
N TYR A 78 3.65 -16.63 0.51
CA TYR A 78 2.41 -16.89 -0.22
C TYR A 78 2.16 -15.81 -1.28
N ASP A 79 1.82 -16.21 -2.50
CA ASP A 79 1.31 -15.30 -3.53
C ASP A 79 0.14 -15.97 -4.25
N SER A 80 -1.06 -15.42 -4.13
CA SER A 80 -2.26 -16.00 -4.74
C SER A 80 -2.33 -15.79 -6.25
N ARG A 81 -1.39 -15.04 -6.83
CA ARG A 81 -1.35 -14.70 -8.26
C ARG A 81 -0.45 -15.64 -9.05
N THR A 82 0.32 -16.49 -8.37
CA THR A 82 1.15 -17.52 -8.99
C THR A 82 0.44 -18.87 -8.91
N SER A 83 0.70 -19.74 -9.89
CA SER A 83 0.03 -21.04 -9.99
C SER A 83 0.44 -22.02 -8.89
N ASP A 84 1.65 -21.89 -8.34
CA ASP A 84 2.17 -22.72 -7.25
C ASP A 84 1.97 -22.09 -5.86
N GLY A 85 1.36 -20.90 -5.79
CA GLY A 85 1.09 -20.17 -4.56
C GLY A 85 2.33 -19.56 -3.91
N ARG A 86 3.48 -19.49 -4.61
CA ARG A 86 4.74 -18.97 -4.08
C ARG A 86 5.11 -17.63 -4.73
N PRO A 87 5.66 -16.67 -3.96
CA PRO A 87 6.10 -15.40 -4.52
C PRO A 87 7.38 -15.57 -5.35
N GLU A 88 7.46 -14.83 -6.45
CA GLU A 88 8.68 -14.69 -7.25
C GLU A 88 9.70 -13.75 -6.59
N LEU A 89 9.25 -12.90 -5.67
CA LEU A 89 10.10 -11.99 -4.92
C LEU A 89 10.75 -12.67 -3.70
N PRO A 90 11.94 -12.21 -3.27
CA PRO A 90 12.56 -12.66 -2.03
C PRO A 90 11.64 -12.51 -0.82
N LEU A 91 11.70 -13.47 0.09
CA LEU A 91 10.96 -13.42 1.35
C LEU A 91 11.52 -12.31 2.26
N ASN A 92 10.62 -11.64 2.98
CA ASN A 92 10.96 -10.64 3.98
C ASN A 92 11.20 -11.31 5.33
N VAL A 93 12.28 -12.08 5.43
CA VAL A 93 12.65 -12.81 6.65
C VAL A 93 12.94 -11.81 7.77
N GLY A 94 12.19 -11.90 8.88
CA GLY A 94 12.37 -11.04 10.06
C GLY A 94 11.46 -9.82 10.12
N GLY A 95 10.52 -9.65 9.18
CA GLY A 95 9.51 -8.59 9.24
C GLY A 95 8.17 -8.99 8.65
N GLU A 96 7.17 -8.16 8.87
CA GLU A 96 5.82 -8.35 8.33
C GLU A 96 5.71 -7.59 6.99
N MET A 97 5.22 -8.24 5.93
CA MET A 97 4.95 -7.61 4.63
C MET A 97 3.85 -8.34 3.87
N ILE A 98 2.69 -7.70 3.74
CA ILE A 98 1.54 -8.19 2.97
C ILE A 98 1.13 -7.14 1.95
N THR A 99 1.04 -7.53 0.69
CA THR A 99 0.53 -6.75 -0.43
C THR A 99 -0.86 -7.25 -0.82
N TYR A 100 -1.82 -6.33 -0.90
CA TYR A 100 -3.17 -6.52 -1.38
C TYR A 100 -3.30 -5.90 -2.77
N TYR A 101 -3.92 -6.64 -3.69
CA TYR A 101 -4.18 -6.20 -5.06
C TYR A 101 -5.67 -6.01 -5.25
N PHE A 102 -6.06 -4.86 -5.78
CA PHE A 102 -7.45 -4.48 -6.00
C PHE A 102 -7.66 -4.24 -7.49
N ALA A 103 -8.59 -4.98 -8.09
CA ALA A 103 -9.06 -4.70 -9.43
C ALA A 103 -10.55 -4.37 -9.35
N ASP A 104 -10.84 -3.09 -9.54
CA ASP A 104 -12.14 -2.62 -10.00
C ASP A 104 -11.93 -2.04 -11.40
N VAL A 105 -13.00 -1.82 -12.15
CA VAL A 105 -13.07 -1.44 -13.58
C VAL A 105 -12.14 -0.26 -13.94
N GLU A 106 -11.71 0.52 -12.95
CA GLU A 106 -10.79 1.65 -13.11
C GLU A 106 -9.64 1.71 -12.06
N LEU A 107 -9.57 0.79 -11.08
CA LEU A 107 -8.73 0.95 -9.89
C LEU A 107 -7.27 0.55 -10.08
N GLY A 108 -6.98 -0.61 -10.68
CA GLY A 108 -5.64 -1.19 -10.77
C GLY A 108 -4.71 -0.77 -9.61
N ALA A 109 -5.11 -1.04 -8.37
CA ALA A 109 -4.47 -0.48 -7.18
C ALA A 109 -3.80 -1.55 -6.34
N VAL A 110 -2.73 -1.15 -5.67
CA VAL A 110 -1.94 -2.04 -4.82
C VAL A 110 -1.68 -1.35 -3.50
N VAL A 111 -1.90 -2.05 -2.39
CA VAL A 111 -1.57 -1.54 -1.05
C VAL A 111 -0.70 -2.57 -0.33
N THR A 112 0.49 -2.16 0.11
CA THR A 112 1.41 -2.98 0.88
C THR A 112 1.51 -2.48 2.31
N LEU A 113 1.16 -3.32 3.27
CA LEU A 113 1.44 -3.12 4.70
C LEU A 113 2.77 -3.79 5.04
N ARG A 114 3.68 -3.06 5.69
CA ARG A 114 4.96 -3.62 6.14
C ARG A 114 5.47 -3.04 7.44
N THR A 115 6.23 -3.82 8.19
CA THR A 115 7.00 -3.28 9.31
C THR A 115 8.27 -2.57 8.83
N SER A 116 8.73 -1.60 9.64
CA SER A 116 10.06 -1.02 9.51
C SER A 116 11.09 -1.90 10.24
N GLY A 117 12.26 -2.10 9.64
CA GLY A 117 13.31 -2.94 10.26
C GLY A 117 14.02 -2.28 11.44
N THR A 118 14.02 -0.94 11.50
CA THR A 118 14.79 -0.16 12.49
C THR A 118 13.92 0.70 13.38
N GLU A 119 12.62 0.79 13.12
CA GLU A 119 11.70 1.67 13.84
C GLU A 119 10.42 0.89 14.19
N PRO A 120 9.75 1.20 15.31
CA PRO A 120 8.49 0.56 15.70
C PRO A 120 7.31 1.09 14.87
N LYS A 121 7.37 0.92 13.54
CA LYS A 121 6.40 1.48 12.58
C LYS A 121 5.79 0.39 11.72
N ILE A 122 4.47 0.50 11.51
CA ILE A 122 3.75 -0.21 10.45
C ILE A 122 3.48 0.82 9.35
N LYS A 123 4.11 0.62 8.19
CA LYS A 123 4.02 1.50 7.02
C LYS A 123 3.02 0.93 6.02
N TRP A 124 2.31 1.80 5.32
CA TRP A 124 1.60 1.45 4.10
C TRP A 124 2.14 2.19 2.90
N TYR A 125 2.23 1.47 1.80
CA TYR A 125 2.53 2.01 0.49
C TYR A 125 1.36 1.68 -0.42
N SER A 126 0.77 2.70 -1.04
CA SER A 126 -0.31 2.52 -1.99
C SER A 126 0.06 3.12 -3.34
N GLU A 127 -0.39 2.46 -4.39
CA GLU A 127 -0.25 2.93 -5.76
C GLU A 127 -1.55 2.66 -6.51
N MET A 128 -2.00 3.64 -7.29
CA MET A 128 -3.16 3.55 -8.17
C MET A 128 -2.86 4.26 -9.48
N ARG A 129 -3.07 3.56 -10.60
CA ARG A 129 -2.96 4.19 -11.93
C ARG A 129 -4.17 5.09 -12.19
N SER A 130 -3.93 6.28 -12.72
CA SER A 130 -4.92 7.27 -13.10
C SER A 130 -4.70 7.68 -14.55
N ALA A 131 -5.78 7.80 -15.31
CA ALA A 131 -5.78 8.60 -16.54
C ALA A 131 -5.66 10.10 -16.17
N GLY A 132 -5.06 10.92 -17.04
CA GLY A 132 -4.72 12.31 -16.74
C GLY A 132 -5.93 13.18 -16.37
N ASP A 133 -7.07 12.96 -17.01
CA ASP A 133 -8.35 13.67 -16.78
C ASP A 133 -9.06 13.25 -15.48
N ARG A 134 -8.71 12.09 -14.91
CA ARG A 134 -9.36 11.53 -13.72
C ARG A 134 -8.56 11.62 -12.44
N ARG A 135 -7.45 12.36 -12.45
CA ARG A 135 -6.52 12.50 -11.32
C ARG A 135 -7.22 12.77 -9.99
N GLN A 136 -8.17 13.71 -9.96
CA GLN A 136 -8.86 14.08 -8.73
C GLN A 136 -9.78 12.97 -8.21
N ALA A 137 -10.55 12.34 -9.11
CA ALA A 137 -11.44 11.24 -8.76
C ALA A 137 -10.65 10.01 -8.28
N CYS A 138 -9.57 9.65 -8.98
CA CYS A 138 -8.68 8.57 -8.56
C CYS A 138 -7.98 8.90 -7.22
N GLY A 139 -7.65 10.16 -6.97
CA GLY A 139 -7.09 10.59 -5.68
C GLY A 139 -8.04 10.34 -4.51
N ALA A 140 -9.29 10.78 -4.62
CA ALA A 140 -10.32 10.54 -3.60
C ALA A 140 -10.60 9.03 -3.41
N LEU A 141 -10.62 8.27 -4.50
CA LEU A 141 -10.81 6.81 -4.47
C LEU A 141 -9.65 6.08 -3.77
N LEU A 142 -8.41 6.51 -4.02
CA LEU A 142 -7.23 5.97 -3.36
C LEU A 142 -7.23 6.29 -1.86
N GLU A 143 -7.63 7.50 -1.48
CA GLU A 143 -7.78 7.87 -0.06
C GLU A 143 -8.84 7.02 0.64
N GLU A 144 -10.00 6.79 0.00
CA GLU A 144 -11.05 5.89 0.50
C GLU A 144 -10.52 4.46 0.69
N LEU A 145 -9.80 3.93 -0.30
CA LEU A 145 -9.19 2.60 -0.23
C LEU A 145 -8.17 2.50 0.91
N VAL A 146 -7.24 3.45 1.01
CA VAL A 146 -6.23 3.47 2.07
C VAL A 146 -6.90 3.56 3.44
N LEU A 147 -7.94 4.37 3.57
CA LEU A 147 -8.69 4.49 4.82
C LEU A 147 -9.34 3.16 5.22
N ALA A 148 -10.00 2.49 4.28
CA ALA A 148 -10.60 1.18 4.50
C ALA A 148 -9.56 0.14 4.91
N VAL A 149 -8.42 0.07 4.22
CA VAL A 149 -7.31 -0.85 4.55
C VAL A 149 -6.77 -0.57 5.96
N VAL A 150 -6.43 0.67 6.27
CA VAL A 150 -5.83 1.01 7.56
C VAL A 150 -6.81 0.76 8.70
N ARG A 151 -8.08 1.18 8.58
CA ARG A 151 -9.08 1.00 9.63
C ARG A 151 -9.45 -0.48 9.82
N GLN A 152 -9.72 -1.22 8.74
CA GLN A 152 -10.17 -2.61 8.85
C GLN A 152 -9.05 -3.55 9.30
N LEU A 153 -7.81 -3.36 8.80
CA LEU A 153 -6.73 -4.30 9.05
C LEU A 153 -5.91 -3.94 10.28
N LEU A 154 -5.66 -2.64 10.51
CA LEU A 154 -4.82 -2.17 11.62
C LEU A 154 -5.62 -1.61 12.78
N ASP A 155 -6.81 -1.04 12.53
CA ASP A 155 -7.64 -0.31 13.50
C ASP A 155 -6.78 0.53 14.46
N PRO A 156 -6.17 1.63 13.98
CA PRO A 156 -5.18 2.36 14.77
C PRO A 156 -5.72 2.88 16.09
N VAL A 157 -6.97 3.36 16.12
CA VAL A 157 -7.58 3.91 17.34
C VAL A 157 -7.89 2.79 18.34
N GLY A 158 -8.57 1.72 17.90
CA GLY A 158 -8.95 0.63 18.80
C GLY A 158 -7.75 -0.18 19.32
N ASN A 159 -6.65 -0.24 18.55
CA ASN A 159 -5.41 -0.89 18.96
C ASN A 159 -4.39 0.06 19.61
N GLY A 160 -4.73 1.34 19.83
CA GLY A 160 -3.84 2.30 20.49
C GLY A 160 -2.54 2.60 19.74
N LEU A 161 -2.56 2.53 18.40
CA LEU A 161 -1.43 2.86 17.55
C LEU A 161 -1.28 4.38 17.45
N GLU A 162 -0.04 4.89 17.50
CA GLU A 162 0.18 6.33 17.38
C GLU A 162 0.05 6.76 15.92
N VAL A 163 -0.92 7.64 15.66
CA VAL A 163 -1.19 8.23 14.35
C VAL A 163 -0.37 9.52 14.20
N ARG A 164 0.17 9.77 13.00
CA ARG A 164 0.85 11.06 12.73
C ARG A 164 -0.16 12.20 12.81
N PRO A 165 0.22 13.39 13.29
CA PRO A 165 -0.68 14.55 13.34
C PRO A 165 -1.34 14.84 11.98
N GLU A 166 -0.60 14.68 10.90
CA GLU A 166 -1.06 14.93 9.52
C GLU A 166 -2.15 13.96 9.05
N ASP A 167 -2.17 12.72 9.57
CA ASP A 167 -3.17 11.72 9.18
C ASP A 167 -4.30 11.60 10.19
N HIS A 168 -4.26 12.35 11.30
CA HIS A 168 -5.23 12.20 12.38
C HIS A 168 -6.65 12.51 11.88
N ALA A 169 -6.83 13.62 11.16
CA ALA A 169 -8.12 13.98 10.58
C ALA A 169 -8.67 12.88 9.65
N LEU A 170 -7.80 12.28 8.84
CA LEU A 170 -8.18 11.21 7.91
C LEU A 170 -8.54 9.93 8.65
N LEU A 171 -7.69 9.47 9.58
CA LEU A 171 -7.81 8.16 10.20
C LEU A 171 -8.79 8.10 11.37
N THR A 172 -9.12 9.23 12.00
CA THR A 172 -10.01 9.27 13.19
C THR A 172 -11.40 9.86 12.92
N ALA A 173 -11.70 10.33 11.71
CA ALA A 173 -13.04 10.80 11.37
C ALA A 173 -14.05 9.65 11.32
N ALA A 174 -15.03 9.63 12.23
CA ALA A 174 -16.03 8.57 12.37
C ALA A 174 -16.74 8.23 11.05
#